data_AF-A0A8D2I3F4-F1
#
_entry.id   AF-A0A8D2I3F4-F1
#
_cell.length_a   1.000
_cell.length_b   1.000
_cell.length_c   1.000
_cell.angle_alpha   90.00
_cell.angle_beta   90.00
_cell.angle_gamma   90.00
#
_symmetry.space_group_name_H-M   'P 1'
#
loop_
_entity.id
_entity.type
_entity.pdbx_description
1 polymer ?
#
loop_
_entity_poly.entity_id
_entity_poly.type
_entity_poly.pdbx_seq_one_letter_code
_entity_poly.pdbx_strand_id
1 'polypeptide(L)'
;MEKEKGRARLVGDVQTEGWGNLGSSSSLLAGLQVALLTQDCLAGVQNGSLLAAQEMSSLSEYALRMTRLSARLFGEVARPTDTKSMKVVKLFSEQPLAKRKETYDWYPNHNTYFGLMGTLRFLGLYRDEHQDFKDEQKRLKKLRGKGKPKKGEGKRAAKKK
;
A
#
# COMPACT_ATOMS: atom_id res chain seq x y z
N MET A 1 -39.96 -10.45 -15.51
CA MET A 1 -38.83 -10.92 -14.67
C MET A 1 -37.84 -9.78 -14.54
N GLU A 2 -38.13 -8.82 -13.67
CA GLU A 2 -37.22 -7.72 -13.33
C GLU A 2 -36.77 -7.95 -11.88
N LYS A 3 -35.45 -8.04 -11.69
CA LYS A 3 -34.83 -8.10 -10.38
C LYS A 3 -34.05 -6.80 -10.18
N GLU A 4 -34.65 -5.88 -9.45
CA GLU A 4 -33.95 -4.79 -8.77
C GLU A 4 -32.96 -5.36 -7.75
N LYS A 5 -31.73 -4.84 -7.72
CA LYS A 5 -30.84 -4.96 -6.57
C LYS A 5 -30.10 -3.64 -6.32
N GLY A 6 -30.58 -2.93 -5.30
CA GLY A 6 -29.78 -2.58 -4.13
C GLY A 6 -28.60 -1.61 -4.33
N ARG A 7 -28.88 -0.32 -4.17
CA ARG A 7 -27.92 0.78 -4.04
C ARG A 7 -27.42 0.86 -2.59
N ALA A 8 -26.17 0.48 -2.34
CA ALA A 8 -25.48 0.78 -1.09
C ALA A 8 -24.74 2.13 -1.21
N ARG A 9 -25.09 3.10 -0.37
CA ARG A 9 -24.35 4.36 -0.15
C ARG A 9 -23.54 4.18 1.14
N LEU A 10 -22.22 4.25 1.05
CA LEU A 10 -21.36 4.54 2.19
C LEU A 10 -20.85 5.97 2.03
N VAL A 11 -21.28 6.83 2.96
CA VAL A 11 -20.73 8.16 3.18
C VAL A 11 -19.63 7.98 4.22
N GLY A 12 -18.41 8.38 3.87
CA GLY A 12 -17.30 8.50 4.80
C GLY A 12 -16.72 9.90 4.66
N ASP A 13 -16.96 10.73 5.68
CA ASP A 13 -16.36 12.05 5.80
C ASP A 13 -14.91 11.92 6.26
N VAL A 14 -14.03 12.60 5.54
CA VAL A 14 -12.60 12.79 5.84
C VAL A 14 -12.47 14.15 6.50
N GLN A 15 -11.99 14.18 7.75
CA GLN A 15 -11.45 15.38 8.38
C GLN A 15 -10.01 15.12 8.81
N THR A 16 -9.09 15.82 8.14
CA THR A 16 -7.68 15.97 8.48
C THR A 16 -7.45 17.43 8.80
N GLU A 17 -6.93 17.79 9.99
CA GLU A 17 -6.09 18.96 10.33
C GLU A 17 -5.47 18.67 11.71
N GLY A 18 -4.24 19.00 12.09
CA GLY A 18 -3.21 19.84 11.51
C GLY A 18 -1.91 19.71 12.32
N TRP A 19 -0.84 20.28 11.78
CA TRP A 19 0.51 20.27 12.35
C TRP A 19 0.68 21.35 13.43
N GLY A 20 1.45 21.05 14.48
CA GLY A 20 1.83 22.01 15.51
C GLY A 20 3.14 21.62 16.19
N ASN A 21 4.24 22.10 15.64
CA ASN A 21 5.60 22.04 16.16
C ASN A 21 5.80 23.19 17.17
N LEU A 22 6.38 22.92 18.35
CA LEU A 22 7.07 23.93 19.18
C LEU A 22 8.02 23.22 20.15
N GLY A 23 9.30 23.55 20.03
CA GLY A 23 10.39 22.94 20.78
C GLY A 23 10.44 23.35 22.25
N SER A 24 11.13 22.52 23.04
CA SER A 24 11.53 22.83 24.40
C SER A 24 12.96 22.36 24.62
N SER A 25 13.86 23.34 24.57
CA SER A 25 14.90 23.60 25.58
C SER A 25 15.72 22.40 26.06
N SER A 26 16.89 22.24 25.45
CA SER A 26 18.03 21.48 25.93
C SER A 26 18.46 21.96 27.33
N SER A 27 18.29 21.12 28.34
CA SER A 27 18.93 21.29 29.66
C SER A 27 20.26 20.54 29.68
N LEU A 28 21.27 21.32 30.03
CA LEU A 28 22.63 20.91 30.35
C LEU A 28 22.66 20.15 31.68
N LEU A 29 23.64 19.23 31.78
CA LEU A 29 24.30 18.75 33.00
C LEU A 29 23.48 17.88 33.97
N ALA A 30 23.65 16.56 33.86
CA ALA A 30 23.82 15.69 35.03
C ALA A 30 24.42 14.34 34.63
N GLY A 31 25.52 13.95 35.27
CA GLY A 31 25.78 12.52 35.55
C GLY A 31 26.86 11.80 34.74
N LEU A 32 28.12 12.24 34.84
CA LEU A 32 29.25 11.31 34.87
C LEU A 32 29.19 10.61 36.25
N GLN A 33 28.90 9.30 36.32
CA GLN A 33 29.50 8.32 37.25
C GLN A 33 28.89 6.91 37.06
N VAL A 34 29.77 5.91 36.85
CA VAL A 34 29.63 4.46 37.12
C VAL A 34 28.74 3.60 36.20
N ALA A 35 29.39 2.78 35.35
CA ALA A 35 29.23 1.31 35.34
C ALA A 35 30.21 0.68 34.34
N LEU A 36 31.33 0.17 34.86
CA LEU A 36 32.05 -0.95 34.26
C LEU A 36 31.22 -2.24 34.44
N LEU A 37 31.39 -3.17 33.50
CA LEU A 37 31.00 -4.59 33.55
C LEU A 37 29.52 -4.92 33.27
N THR A 38 29.21 -5.23 32.00
CA THR A 38 28.56 -6.49 31.60
C THR A 38 28.88 -6.76 30.13
N GLN A 39 29.86 -7.64 29.90
CA GLN A 39 29.84 -8.53 28.74
C GLN A 39 28.72 -9.54 28.99
N ASP A 40 27.86 -9.78 27.99
CA ASP A 40 27.65 -11.12 27.44
C ASP A 40 26.35 -11.24 26.62
N CYS A 41 26.53 -11.79 25.42
CA CYS A 41 25.63 -12.76 24.82
C CYS A 41 24.24 -12.30 24.35
N LEU A 42 24.17 -11.52 23.27
CA LEU A 42 23.00 -11.47 22.39
C LEU A 42 23.40 -11.60 20.91
N ALA A 43 23.93 -12.78 20.55
CA ALA A 43 24.02 -13.22 19.17
C ALA A 43 23.64 -14.70 19.11
N GLY A 44 22.34 -14.97 19.11
CA GLY A 44 21.79 -16.33 19.13
C GLY A 44 20.36 -16.41 18.60
N VAL A 45 20.03 -15.67 17.54
CA VAL A 45 18.70 -15.67 16.91
C VAL A 45 18.79 -16.28 15.52
N GLN A 46 19.02 -17.60 15.37
CA GLN A 46 18.73 -18.30 14.10
C GLN A 46 18.28 -19.77 14.18
N ASN A 47 18.28 -20.46 15.33
CA ASN A 47 18.05 -21.92 15.34
C ASN A 47 16.84 -22.37 16.17
N GLY A 48 15.64 -21.83 15.90
CA GLY A 48 14.40 -22.23 16.57
C GLY A 48 13.70 -23.47 16.00
N SER A 49 14.14 -24.00 14.85
CA SER A 49 13.43 -25.09 14.15
C SER A 49 14.01 -26.48 14.34
N LEU A 50 15.27 -26.61 14.76
CA LEU A 50 15.94 -27.92 14.93
C LEU A 50 15.75 -28.53 16.33
N LEU A 51 15.39 -27.72 17.34
CA LEU A 51 15.14 -28.22 18.70
C LEU A 51 13.73 -28.80 18.89
N ALA A 52 12.73 -28.35 18.12
CA ALA A 52 11.35 -28.80 18.27
C ALA A 52 11.11 -30.25 17.80
N ALA A 53 11.92 -30.77 16.87
CA ALA A 53 11.77 -32.15 16.40
C ALA A 53 12.37 -33.18 17.38
N GLN A 54 13.43 -32.80 18.11
CA GLN A 54 14.08 -33.64 19.12
C GLN A 54 13.26 -33.72 20.43
N GLU A 55 12.45 -32.70 20.75
CA GLU A 55 11.58 -32.68 21.94
C GLU A 55 10.25 -33.45 21.78
N MET A 56 9.79 -33.72 20.56
CA MET A 56 8.52 -34.45 20.38
C MET A 56 8.61 -35.93 20.81
N SER A 57 9.82 -36.49 20.92
CA SER A 57 10.09 -37.81 21.51
C SER A 57 10.20 -37.80 23.04
N SER A 58 10.24 -36.64 23.70
CA SER A 58 10.28 -36.51 25.17
C SER A 58 8.93 -36.15 25.81
N LEU A 59 7.88 -35.92 25.01
CA LEU A 59 6.52 -35.62 25.49
C LEU A 59 5.67 -36.88 25.70
N SER A 60 4.89 -36.89 26.78
CA SER A 60 3.92 -37.96 27.07
C SER A 60 2.89 -38.12 25.95
N GLU A 61 2.52 -39.36 25.64
CA GLU A 61 1.51 -39.70 24.63
C GLU A 61 0.17 -38.99 24.90
N TYR A 62 -0.20 -38.83 26.18
CA TYR A 62 -1.39 -38.06 26.58
C TYR A 62 -1.27 -36.58 26.19
N ALA A 63 -0.11 -35.96 26.38
CA ALA A 63 0.12 -34.57 26.00
C ALA A 63 -0.03 -34.39 24.49
N LEU A 64 0.50 -35.31 23.66
CA LEU A 64 0.32 -35.30 22.21
C LEU A 64 -1.15 -35.45 21.78
N ARG A 65 -1.95 -36.23 22.53
CA ARG A 65 -3.40 -36.32 22.29
C ARG A 65 -4.11 -35.01 22.64
N MET A 66 -3.71 -34.36 23.73
CA MET A 66 -4.28 -33.08 24.15
C MET A 66 -3.92 -31.93 23.18
N THR A 67 -2.68 -31.84 22.70
CA THR A 67 -2.28 -30.81 21.72
C THR A 67 -2.99 -30.98 20.38
N ARG A 68 -3.18 -32.22 19.92
CA ARG A 68 -3.98 -32.51 18.71
C ARG A 68 -5.45 -32.17 18.90
N LEU A 69 -6.00 -32.46 20.08
CA LEU A 69 -7.39 -32.14 20.40
C LEU A 69 -7.61 -30.63 20.42
N SER A 70 -6.76 -29.86 21.10
CA SER A 70 -6.86 -28.41 21.14
C SER A 70 -6.75 -27.79 19.74
N ALA A 71 -5.80 -28.25 18.92
CA ALA A 71 -5.65 -27.78 17.55
C ALA A 71 -6.91 -28.03 16.70
N ARG A 72 -7.60 -29.17 16.88
CA ARG A 72 -8.87 -29.46 16.20
C ARG A 72 -10.02 -28.57 16.69
N LEU A 73 -10.08 -28.31 17.99
CA LEU A 73 -11.12 -27.46 18.58
C LEU A 73 -10.99 -26.00 18.11
N PHE A 74 -9.76 -25.49 18.02
CA PHE A 74 -9.48 -24.11 17.60
C PHE A 74 -9.27 -23.94 16.09
N GLY A 75 -9.37 -25.02 15.30
CA GLY A 75 -9.22 -24.98 13.83
C GLY A 75 -7.79 -24.74 13.36
N GLU A 76 -6.79 -25.01 14.20
CA GLU A 76 -5.38 -24.94 13.89
C GLU A 76 -4.89 -26.24 13.19
N VAL A 77 -3.61 -26.28 12.81
CA VAL A 77 -3.04 -27.41 12.08
C VAL A 77 -2.86 -28.62 13.00
N ALA A 78 -3.81 -29.56 12.97
CA ALA A 78 -3.79 -30.75 13.83
C ALA A 78 -2.80 -31.84 13.42
N ARG A 79 -2.31 -31.85 12.17
CA ARG A 79 -1.29 -32.79 11.70
C ARG A 79 0.09 -32.16 11.90
N PRO A 80 1.10 -32.91 12.38
CA PRO A 80 2.46 -32.40 12.43
C PRO A 80 2.91 -32.12 10.99
N THR A 81 3.10 -30.84 10.68
CA THR A 81 3.55 -30.37 9.37
C THR A 81 4.94 -29.79 9.48
N ASP A 82 5.72 -29.91 8.41
CA ASP A 82 7.04 -29.31 8.32
C ASP A 82 6.96 -27.78 8.28
N THR A 83 8.07 -27.14 8.63
CA THR A 83 8.16 -25.68 8.70
C THR A 83 7.96 -25.00 7.35
N LYS A 84 8.26 -25.68 6.22
CA LYS A 84 8.03 -25.14 4.88
C LYS A 84 6.54 -25.17 4.52
N SER A 85 5.81 -26.25 4.84
CA SER A 85 4.35 -26.31 4.59
C SER A 85 3.54 -25.35 5.44
N MET A 86 4.03 -24.97 6.63
CA MET A 86 3.40 -23.92 7.45
C MET A 86 3.37 -22.55 6.75
N LYS A 87 4.20 -22.32 5.71
CA LYS A 87 4.13 -21.12 4.87
C LYS A 87 2.78 -21.00 4.17
N VAL A 88 2.21 -22.11 3.72
CA VAL A 88 0.92 -22.11 2.99
C VAL A 88 -0.20 -21.63 3.89
N VAL A 89 -0.21 -22.10 5.15
CA VAL A 89 -1.17 -21.64 6.17
C VAL A 89 -1.07 -20.12 6.35
N LYS A 90 0.16 -19.57 6.46
CA LYS A 90 0.40 -18.12 6.59
C LYS A 90 -0.05 -17.32 5.36
N LEU A 91 0.19 -17.84 4.16
CA LEU A 91 -0.20 -17.20 2.90
C LEU A 91 -1.72 -17.05 2.77
N PHE A 92 -2.50 -17.99 3.32
CA PHE A 92 -3.96 -17.94 3.28
C PHE A 92 -4.58 -17.30 4.52
N SER A 93 -3.87 -17.26 5.65
CA SER A 93 -4.33 -16.52 6.82
C SER A 93 -4.23 -15.01 6.64
N GLU A 94 -3.20 -14.54 5.91
CA GLU A 94 -2.98 -13.12 5.65
C GLU A 94 -3.61 -12.67 4.32
N GLN A 95 -3.97 -11.38 4.25
CA GLN A 95 -4.36 -10.78 2.98
C GLN A 95 -3.13 -10.65 2.07
N PRO A 96 -3.19 -11.18 0.82
CA PRO A 96 -2.08 -11.08 -0.11
C PRO A 96 -1.82 -9.62 -0.48
N LEU A 97 -0.54 -9.28 -0.66
CA LEU A 97 -0.08 -7.91 -0.91
C LEU A 97 -0.88 -7.20 -2.02
N ALA A 98 -1.11 -7.87 -3.16
CA ALA A 98 -1.83 -7.31 -4.29
C ALA A 98 -3.29 -6.88 -3.98
N LYS A 99 -3.93 -7.49 -2.97
CA LYS A 99 -5.30 -7.15 -2.57
C LYS A 99 -5.34 -6.09 -1.46
N ARG A 100 -4.20 -5.70 -0.91
CA ARG A 100 -4.14 -4.66 0.12
C ARG A 100 -4.48 -3.33 -0.54
N LYS A 101 -5.30 -2.52 0.14
CA LYS A 101 -5.77 -1.22 -0.36
C LYS A 101 -4.60 -0.31 -0.74
N GLU A 102 -3.58 -0.30 0.10
CA GLU A 102 -2.32 0.42 -0.09
C GLU A 102 -1.64 0.09 -1.44
N THR A 103 -1.83 -1.12 -1.97
CA THR A 103 -1.21 -1.55 -3.22
C THR A 103 -2.02 -1.15 -4.45
N TYR A 104 -3.33 -1.46 -4.46
CA TYR A 104 -4.14 -1.22 -5.67
C TYR A 104 -4.71 0.21 -5.74
N ASP A 105 -4.97 0.86 -4.60
CA ASP A 105 -5.44 2.26 -4.53
C ASP A 105 -4.27 3.26 -4.42
N TRP A 106 -3.06 2.85 -4.83
CA TRP A 106 -1.85 3.69 -4.71
C TRP A 106 -1.97 5.02 -5.46
N TYR A 107 -2.53 5.00 -6.68
CA TYR A 107 -2.79 6.21 -7.44
C TYR A 107 -4.25 6.61 -7.32
N PRO A 108 -4.55 7.88 -6.98
CA PRO A 108 -5.90 8.41 -7.12
C PRO A 108 -6.37 8.27 -8.57
N ASN A 109 -7.69 8.11 -8.76
CA ASN A 109 -8.26 8.03 -10.10
C ASN A 109 -8.13 9.37 -10.82
N HIS A 110 -7.06 9.57 -11.58
CA HIS A 110 -6.78 10.87 -12.20
C HIS A 110 -7.81 11.26 -13.28
N ASN A 111 -8.45 10.27 -13.91
CA ASN A 111 -9.43 10.48 -14.97
C ASN A 111 -10.70 11.14 -14.43
N THR A 112 -11.12 10.82 -13.20
CA THR A 112 -12.30 11.42 -12.58
C THR A 112 -12.06 12.89 -12.30
N TYR A 113 -10.92 13.25 -11.70
CA TYR A 113 -10.57 14.65 -11.44
C TYR A 113 -10.41 15.46 -12.73
N PHE A 114 -9.68 14.92 -13.72
CA PHE A 114 -9.47 15.60 -14.99
C PHE A 114 -10.79 15.83 -15.74
N GLY A 115 -11.65 14.81 -15.78
CA GLY A 115 -12.97 14.91 -16.41
C GLY A 115 -13.88 15.89 -15.69
N LEU A 116 -13.95 15.80 -14.35
CA LEU A 116 -14.77 16.67 -13.51
C LEU A 116 -14.36 18.14 -13.64
N MET A 117 -13.07 18.45 -13.50
CA MET A 117 -12.61 19.84 -13.59
C MET A 117 -12.76 20.38 -15.02
N GLY A 118 -12.59 19.53 -16.03
CA GLY A 118 -12.86 19.88 -17.42
C GLY A 118 -14.32 20.21 -17.70
N THR A 119 -15.27 19.42 -17.19
CA THR A 119 -16.70 19.70 -17.35
C THR A 119 -17.10 20.98 -16.61
N LEU A 120 -16.61 21.19 -15.39
CA LEU A 120 -16.84 22.43 -14.64
C LEU A 120 -16.29 23.67 -15.36
N ARG A 121 -15.13 23.55 -16.03
CA ARG A 121 -14.55 24.62 -16.87
C ARG A 121 -15.48 24.97 -18.03
N PHE A 122 -16.03 23.98 -18.73
CA PHE A 122 -16.96 24.24 -19.84
C PHE A 122 -18.28 24.84 -19.39
N LEU A 123 -18.73 24.52 -18.18
CA LEU A 123 -19.91 25.13 -17.56
C LEU A 123 -19.64 26.52 -16.98
N GLY A 124 -18.38 26.97 -16.94
CA GLY A 124 -17.99 28.27 -16.36
C GLY A 124 -17.97 28.29 -14.83
N LEU A 125 -18.11 27.14 -14.17
CA LEU A 125 -18.10 27.00 -12.71
C LEU A 125 -16.67 26.94 -12.13
N TYR A 126 -15.71 26.53 -12.94
CA TYR A 126 -14.31 26.41 -12.56
C TYR A 126 -13.43 27.16 -13.57
N ARG A 127 -12.44 27.91 -13.07
CA ARG A 127 -11.43 28.58 -13.88
C ARG A 127 -10.12 27.83 -13.76
N ASP A 128 -9.56 27.41 -14.89
CA ASP A 128 -8.28 26.69 -14.97
C ASP A 128 -7.27 27.56 -15.72
N GLU A 129 -6.45 28.31 -14.98
CA GLU A 129 -5.45 29.23 -15.54
C GLU A 129 -4.38 28.47 -16.33
N HIS A 130 -4.08 27.25 -15.91
CA HIS A 130 -3.07 26.42 -16.55
C HIS A 130 -3.51 25.98 -17.95
N GLN A 131 -4.79 25.63 -18.14
CA GLN A 131 -5.33 25.38 -19.47
C GLN A 131 -5.50 26.64 -20.30
N ASP A 132 -5.90 27.76 -19.71
CA ASP A 132 -5.99 29.05 -20.42
C ASP A 132 -4.64 29.46 -21.02
N PHE A 133 -3.57 29.34 -20.24
CA PHE A 133 -2.23 29.60 -20.71
C PHE A 133 -1.82 28.66 -21.86
N LYS A 134 -2.11 27.35 -21.73
CA LYS A 134 -1.82 26.37 -22.77
C LYS A 134 -2.58 26.66 -24.06
N ASP A 135 -3.83 27.09 -23.98
CA ASP A 135 -4.66 27.38 -25.14
C ASP A 135 -4.22 28.67 -25.85
N GLU A 136 -3.87 29.71 -25.10
CA GLU A 136 -3.32 30.94 -25.68
C GLU A 136 -1.97 30.67 -26.37
N GLN A 137 -1.10 29.88 -25.75
CA GLN A 137 0.17 29.47 -26.39
C GLN A 137 -0.05 28.65 -27.65
N LYS A 138 -1.07 27.78 -27.68
CA LYS A 138 -1.44 27.04 -28.90
C LYS A 138 -1.93 28.01 -29.98
N ARG A 139 -2.72 29.04 -29.64
CA ARG A 139 -3.20 30.06 -30.57
C ARG A 139 -2.04 30.80 -31.23
N LEU A 140 -1.10 31.30 -30.44
CA LEU A 140 0.09 32.00 -30.95
C LEU A 140 0.98 31.09 -31.80
N LYS A 141 1.17 29.82 -31.40
CA LYS A 141 1.95 28.85 -32.20
C LYS A 141 1.30 28.57 -33.56
N LYS A 142 -0.03 28.50 -33.63
CA LYS A 142 -0.76 28.34 -34.90
C LYS A 142 -0.54 29.56 -35.81
N LEU A 143 -0.64 30.78 -35.27
CA LEU A 143 -0.37 32.02 -36.02
C LEU A 143 1.06 32.07 -36.56
N ARG A 144 2.03 31.55 -35.81
CA ARG A 144 3.43 31.41 -36.25
C ARG A 144 3.65 30.31 -37.30
N GLY A 145 2.60 29.60 -37.74
CA GLY A 145 2.71 28.44 -38.65
C GLY A 145 3.28 27.18 -38.00
N LYS A 146 3.50 27.18 -36.67
CA LYS A 146 4.03 26.03 -35.90
C LYS A 146 2.90 25.24 -35.22
N GLY A 147 1.75 25.18 -35.89
CA GLY A 147 0.60 24.38 -35.46
C GLY A 147 0.91 22.88 -35.53
N LYS A 148 0.11 22.08 -34.80
CA LYS A 148 0.17 20.62 -34.95
C LYS A 148 -0.34 20.27 -36.36
N PRO A 149 0.44 19.56 -37.20
CA PRO A 149 -0.03 19.15 -38.52
C PRO A 149 -1.21 18.19 -38.39
N LYS A 150 -2.04 18.10 -39.43
CA LYS A 150 -3.13 17.11 -39.48
C LYS A 150 -2.52 15.71 -39.39
N LYS A 151 -3.18 14.81 -38.66
CA LYS A 151 -2.73 13.42 -38.52
C LYS A 151 -2.61 12.80 -39.91
N GLY A 152 -1.41 12.30 -40.26
CA GLY A 152 -1.10 11.75 -41.58
C GLY A 152 -0.28 12.69 -42.48
N GLU A 153 -0.34 14.01 -42.29
CA GLU A 153 0.39 15.02 -43.06
C GLU A 153 1.73 15.42 -42.39
N GLY A 154 2.28 14.51 -41.58
CA GLY A 154 3.55 14.75 -40.90
C GLY A 154 4.71 14.88 -41.89
N LYS A 155 5.87 15.31 -41.38
CA LYS A 155 7.11 15.47 -42.17
C LYS A 155 7.48 14.24 -43.02
N ARG A 156 7.11 13.03 -42.58
CA ARG A 156 7.35 11.79 -43.32
C ARG A 156 6.48 11.68 -44.58
N ALA A 157 5.23 12.14 -44.54
CA ALA A 157 4.34 12.09 -45.70
C ALA A 157 4.73 13.12 -46.78
N ALA A 158 5.21 14.31 -46.36
CA ALA A 158 5.70 15.32 -47.28
C ALA A 158 6.94 14.88 -48.07
N LYS A 159 7.77 13.98 -47.51
CA LYS A 159 8.98 13.44 -48.16
C LYS A 159 8.71 12.27 -49.13
N LYS A 160 7.52 11.66 -49.08
CA LYS A 160 7.16 10.50 -49.92
C LYS A 160 6.57 10.93 -51.28
N LYS A 161 6.44 12.24 -51.52
CA LYS A 161 5.89 12.83 -52.74
C LYS A 161 7.00 13.16 -53.73
#